data_AF-A0A4R4F7T5-F1
#
_entry.id   AF-A0A4R4F7T5-F1
#
_cell.length_a   1.000
_cell.length_b   1.000
_cell.length_c   1.000
_cell.angle_alpha   90.00
_cell.angle_beta   90.00
_cell.angle_gamma   90.00
#
_symmetry.space_group_name_H-M   'P 1'
#
loop_
_entity.id
_entity.type
_entity.pdbx_description
1 polymer ?
#
loop_
_entity_poly.entity_id
_entity_poly.type
_entity_poly.pdbx_seq_one_letter_code
_entity_poly.pdbx_strand_id
1 'polypeptide(L)' 'MNLNVTLVGQTLFISALVTTLLTYFLSKGKVRNRMGVTILGFIGGLFQPIGIIVLIVLLLKKPIAQES' A
#
# COMPACT_ATOMS: atom_id res chain seq x y z
N MET A 1 -30.34 -10.21 -4.79
CA MET A 1 -29.23 -9.91 -3.86
C MET A 1 -29.01 -8.41 -3.84
N ASN A 2 -29.34 -7.77 -2.73
CA ASN A 2 -29.16 -6.32 -2.56
C ASN A 2 -27.75 -6.10 -2.00
N LEU A 3 -26.73 -6.25 -2.85
CA LEU A 3 -25.37 -5.91 -2.46
C LEU A 3 -25.36 -4.41 -2.19
N ASN A 4 -25.31 -4.05 -0.92
CA ASN A 4 -25.23 -2.67 -0.51
C ASN A 4 -23.91 -2.11 -1.04
N VAL A 5 -24.00 -1.39 -2.16
CA VAL A 5 -22.86 -0.79 -2.88
C VAL A 5 -22.05 0.10 -1.93
N THR A 6 -22.72 0.74 -0.96
CA THR A 6 -22.10 1.53 0.10
C THR A 6 -21.22 0.68 1.02
N LEU A 7 -21.58 -0.58 1.27
CA LEU A 7 -20.84 -1.51 2.14
C LEU A 7 -19.61 -2.08 1.42
N VAL A 8 -19.73 -2.35 0.12
CA VAL A 8 -18.60 -2.72 -0.75
C VAL A 8 -17.60 -1.57 -0.87
N GLY A 9 -18.08 -0.35 -1.13
CA GLY A 9 -17.23 0.84 -1.24
C GLY A 9 -16.48 1.16 0.06
N GLN A 10 -17.13 1.06 1.22
CA GLN A 10 -16.49 1.26 2.52
C GLN A 10 -15.37 0.26 2.78
N THR A 11 -15.60 -1.01 2.43
CA THR A 11 -14.59 -2.07 2.60
C THR A 11 -13.34 -1.79 1.78
N LEU A 12 -13.51 -1.39 0.50
CA LEU A 12 -12.40 -1.02 -0.38
C LEU A 12 -11.71 0.27 0.06
N PHE A 13 -12.45 1.23 0.63
CA PHE A 13 -11.89 2.49 1.10
C PHE A 13 -11.02 2.30 2.35
N ILE A 14 -11.50 1.48 3.29
CA ILE A 14 -10.73 1.13 4.50
C ILE A 14 -9.45 0.40 4.13
N SER A 15 -9.50 -0.55 3.21
CA SER A 15 -8.30 -1.27 2.78
C SER A 15 -7.31 -0.38 2.04
N ALA A 16 -7.79 0.56 1.21
CA ALA A 16 -6.94 1.54 0.56
C ALA A 16 -6.21 2.42 1.57
N LEU A 17 -6.91 2.88 2.62
CA LEU A 17 -6.30 3.63 3.72
C LEU A 17 -5.22 2.82 4.45
N VAL A 18 -5.53 1.57 4.81
CA VAL A 18 -4.58 0.68 5.51
C VAL A 18 -3.33 0.42 4.65
N THR A 19 -3.53 0.11 3.37
CA THR A 19 -2.43 -0.16 2.43
C THR A 19 -1.54 1.07 2.25
N THR A 20 -2.14 2.26 2.20
CA THR A 20 -1.41 3.54 2.10
C THR A 20 -0.59 3.80 3.35
N LEU A 21 -1.18 3.60 4.54
CA LEU A 21 -0.52 3.82 5.81
C LEU A 21 0.66 2.85 5.98
N LEU A 22 0.46 1.57 5.66
CA LEU A 22 1.51 0.55 5.68
C LEU A 22 2.61 0.89 4.67
N THR A 23 2.26 1.23 3.44
CA THR A 23 3.23 1.57 2.39
C THR A 23 4.06 2.80 2.77
N TYR A 24 3.43 3.82 3.37
CA TYR A 24 4.11 4.99 3.90
C TYR A 24 5.10 4.61 5.02
N PHE A 25 4.67 3.79 5.99
CA PHE A 25 5.53 3.32 7.07
C PHE A 25 6.69 2.45 6.57
N LEU A 26 6.44 1.49 5.67
CA LEU A 26 7.46 0.60 5.11
C LEU A 26 8.43 1.34 4.18
N SER A 27 7.98 2.41 3.51
CA SER A 27 8.84 3.22 2.65
C SER A 27 9.88 4.03 3.45
N LYS A 28 9.65 4.24 4.76
CA LYS A 28 10.54 4.96 5.67
C LYS A 28 11.86 4.18 5.83
N GLY A 29 12.89 4.62 5.10
CA GLY A 29 14.24 4.03 5.13
C GLY A 29 14.53 2.96 4.08
N LYS A 30 13.53 2.53 3.30
CA LYS A 30 13.69 1.53 2.23
C LYS A 30 13.63 2.09 0.82
N VAL A 31 13.13 3.32 0.63
CA VAL A 31 12.91 3.88 -0.71
C VAL A 31 13.44 5.32 -0.80
N ARG A 32 14.20 5.62 -1.87
CA ARG A 32 14.74 6.95 -2.19
C ARG A 32 13.63 7.91 -2.62
N ASN A 33 12.66 7.43 -3.39
CA ASN A 33 11.44 8.16 -3.74
C ASN A 33 10.23 7.68 -2.92
N ARG A 34 10.10 8.16 -1.68
CA ARG A 34 9.00 7.78 -0.76
C ARG A 34 7.62 8.23 -1.26
N MET A 35 7.56 9.39 -1.91
CA MET A 35 6.31 9.96 -2.40
C MET A 35 5.72 9.10 -3.54
N GLY A 36 6.56 8.67 -4.49
CA GLY A 36 6.13 7.77 -5.57
C GLY A 36 5.62 6.42 -5.07
N VAL A 37 6.30 5.82 -4.08
CA VAL A 37 5.86 4.54 -3.49
C VAL A 37 4.59 4.67 -2.67
N THR A 38 4.40 5.77 -1.94
CA THR A 38 3.15 6.02 -1.21
C THR A 38 1.96 6.17 -2.15
N ILE A 39 2.14 6.88 -3.26
CA ILE A 39 1.11 7.03 -4.31
C ILE A 39 0.80 5.67 -4.95
N LEU A 40 1.82 4.85 -5.24
CA LEU A 40 1.61 3.49 -5.74
C LEU A 40 0.91 2.58 -4.72
N GLY A 41 1.20 2.72 -3.43
CA GLY A 41 0.49 2.01 -2.36
C GLY A 41 -0.97 2.43 -2.21
N PHE A 42 -1.28 3.71 -2.44
CA PHE A 42 -2.66 4.22 -2.45
C PHE A 42 -3.45 3.72 -3.66
N ILE A 43 -2.89 3.86 -4.87
CA ILE A 43 -3.49 3.36 -6.11
C ILE A 43 -3.64 1.83 -6.05
N GLY A 44 -2.61 1.14 -5.56
CA GLY A 44 -2.65 -0.31 -5.32
C GLY A 44 -3.66 -0.70 -4.25
N GLY A 45 -3.87 0.12 -3.23
CA GLY A 45 -4.87 -0.11 -2.19
C GLY A 45 -6.32 -0.08 -2.70
N LEU A 46 -6.61 0.75 -3.71
CA LEU A 46 -7.91 0.76 -4.40
C LEU A 46 -8.18 -0.56 -5.14
N PHE A 47 -7.12 -1.18 -5.65
CA PHE A 47 -7.13 -2.51 -6.25
C PHE A 47 -6.56 -3.51 -5.25
N GLN A 48 -7.34 -3.86 -4.23
CA GLN A 48 -6.99 -4.75 -3.11
C GLN A 48 -5.88 -5.81 -3.38
N PRO A 49 -5.90 -6.62 -4.45
CA PRO A 49 -4.79 -7.54 -4.76
C PRO A 49 -3.45 -6.85 -5.08
N ILE A 50 -3.44 -5.75 -5.81
CA ILE A 50 -2.25 -4.99 -6.19
C ILE A 50 -1.60 -4.36 -4.94
N GLY A 51 -2.40 -3.86 -4.01
CA GLY A 51 -1.91 -3.29 -2.75
C GLY A 51 -1.11 -4.29 -1.92
N ILE A 52 -1.58 -5.54 -1.87
CA ILE A 52 -0.87 -6.63 -1.20
C ILE A 52 0.47 -6.92 -1.88
N ILE A 53 0.52 -6.96 -3.22
CA ILE A 53 1.76 -7.19 -3.98
C ILE A 53 2.78 -6.07 -3.68
N VAL A 54 2.34 -4.80 -3.69
CA VAL A 54 3.21 -3.66 -3.36
C VAL A 54 3.76 -3.77 -1.94
N LEU A 55 2.91 -4.16 -0.96
CA LEU A 55 3.34 -4.40 0.41
C LEU A 55 4.37 -5.50 0.51
N ILE A 56 4.15 -6.66 -0.15
CA ILE A 56 5.09 -7.78 -0.17
C ILE A 56 6.42 -7.33 -0.77
N VAL A 57 6.41 -6.63 -1.91
CA VAL A 57 7.62 -6.11 -2.55
C VAL A 57 8.38 -5.17 -1.61
N LEU A 58 7.70 -4.27 -0.89
CA LEU A 58 8.32 -3.39 0.10
C LEU A 58 8.81 -4.13 1.35
N LEU A 59 8.14 -5.21 1.74
CA LEU A 59 8.55 -6.08 2.84
C LEU A 59 9.86 -6.78 2.50
N LEU A 60 9.96 -7.35 1.28
CA LEU A 60 11.15 -8.02 0.78
C LEU A 60 12.28 -7.05 0.41
N LYS A 61 11.96 -5.79 0.09
CA LYS A 61 12.97 -4.78 -0.23
C LYS A 61 13.87 -4.54 0.98
N LYS A 62 15.18 -4.70 0.80
CA LYS A 62 16.18 -4.34 1.82
C LYS A 62 16.21 -2.81 2.01
N PRO A 63 16.41 -2.34 3.26
CA PRO A 63 16.58 -0.92 3.52
C PRO A 63 17.83 -0.39 2.83
N ILE A 64 17.76 0.85 2.36
CA ILE A 64 18.86 1.49 1.61
C ILE A 64 20.07 1.75 2.53
N ALA A 65 19.88 1.62 3.85
CA ALA A 65 20.94 1.68 4.85
C ALA A 65 21.79 0.40 4.94
N GLN A 66 21.56 -0.63 4.10
CA GLN A 66 22.47 -1.77 3.98
C GLN A 66 23.35 -1.63 2.74
N GLU A 67 24.19 -0.61 2.77
CA GLU A 67 25.45 -0.59 2.02
C GLU A 67 26.50 -0.08 3.01
N SER A 68 27.09 -1.02 3.76
CA SER A 68 28.31 -0.86 4.52
C SER A 68 29.17 -2.09 4.32
#